data_AF-A0A4Q0IF21-F1
#
_entry.id   AF-A0A4Q0IF21-F1
#
_cell.length_a   1.000
_cell.length_b   1.000
_cell.length_c   1.000
_cell.angle_alpha   90.00
_cell.angle_beta   90.00
_cell.angle_gamma   90.00
#
_symmetry.space_group_name_H-M   'P 1'
#
loop_
_entity.id
_entity.type
_entity.pdbx_description
1 polymer ?
#
loop_
_entity_poly.entity_id
_entity_poly.type
_entity_poly.pdbx_seq_one_letter_code
_entity_poly.pdbx_strand_id
1 'polypeptide(L)'
;LVLDADALNLLAEENGRMLAEELRAQGAEGRVILLTPHVGEMSRLLQRTIPECKDDLPTCAKILAKRFHAVAVAKDARTVVCKEQGACYLNTTGNSGMATAGSGDVLTGVILGLLAQGMDAPEAATCGVYLHGMA
;
A
#
# COMPACT_ATOMS: atom_id res chain seq x y z
N LEU A 1 10.60 2.93 4.43
CA LEU A 1 9.77 2.28 5.46
C LEU A 1 8.61 1.63 4.75
N VAL A 2 8.37 0.33 4.96
CA VAL A 2 7.23 -0.40 4.40
C VAL A 2 6.31 -0.78 5.55
N LEU A 3 5.03 -0.44 5.47
CA LEU A 3 4.02 -0.73 6.48
C LEU A 3 2.95 -1.65 5.89
N ASP A 4 2.71 -2.76 6.59
CA ASP A 4 1.72 -3.79 6.25
C ASP A 4 0.96 -4.23 7.50
N ALA A 5 -0.19 -4.87 7.30
CA ALA A 5 -0.94 -5.56 8.35
C ALA A 5 -1.21 -4.68 9.59
N ASP A 6 -0.79 -5.14 10.77
CA ASP A 6 -1.08 -4.47 12.04
C ASP A 6 -0.45 -3.08 12.16
N ALA A 7 0.66 -2.80 11.45
CA ALA A 7 1.18 -1.45 11.38
C ALA A 7 0.15 -0.49 10.75
N LEU A 8 -0.61 -0.94 9.75
CA LEU A 8 -1.67 -0.16 9.13
C LEU A 8 -2.91 -0.07 10.02
N ASN A 9 -3.27 -1.15 10.73
CA ASN A 9 -4.39 -1.13 11.66
C ASN A 9 -4.14 -0.13 12.80
N LEU A 10 -2.93 -0.12 13.38
CA LEU A 10 -2.56 0.83 14.41
C LEU A 10 -2.68 2.28 13.93
N LEU A 11 -2.28 2.60 12.70
CA LEU A 11 -2.43 3.94 12.14
C LEU A 11 -3.89 4.38 11.95
N ALA A 12 -4.83 3.42 11.83
CA ALA A 12 -6.25 3.70 11.67
C ALA A 12 -6.98 3.90 13.01
N GLU A 13 -6.41 3.45 14.12
CA GLU A 13 -6.99 3.58 15.45
C GLU A 13 -6.87 5.00 16.01
N GLU A 14 -7.78 5.37 16.92
CA GLU A 14 -7.77 6.67 17.60
C GLU A 14 -6.45 6.91 18.35
N ASN A 15 -5.94 5.88 19.04
CA ASN A 15 -4.66 5.92 19.75
C ASN A 15 -3.46 6.05 18.80
N GLY A 16 -3.60 5.64 17.54
CA GLY A 16 -2.56 5.75 16.51
C GLY A 16 -2.57 7.07 15.76
N ARG A 17 -3.48 8.00 16.05
CA ARG A 17 -3.59 9.28 15.34
C ARG A 17 -2.30 10.10 15.39
N MET A 18 -1.64 10.13 16.55
CA MET A 18 -0.36 10.84 16.69
C MET A 18 0.74 10.20 15.82
N LEU A 19 0.77 8.87 15.75
CA LEU A 19 1.70 8.13 14.90
C LEU A 19 1.42 8.37 13.41
N ALA A 20 0.15 8.45 13.02
CA ALA A 20 -0.24 8.77 11.65
C ALA A 20 0.16 10.18 11.21
N GLU A 21 0.02 11.18 12.09
CA GLU A 21 0.48 12.55 11.81
C GLU A 21 2.00 12.62 11.72
N GLU A 22 2.73 11.92 12.60
CA GLU A 22 4.19 11.85 12.54
C GLU A 22 4.67 11.18 11.24
N LEU A 23 4.07 10.07 10.84
CA LEU A 23 4.38 9.39 9.59
C LEU A 23 4.13 10.29 8.38
N ARG A 24 3.03 11.05 8.39
CA ARG A 24 2.70 12.04 7.37
C ARG A 24 3.76 13.15 7.32
N ALA A 25 4.17 13.70 8.45
CA ALA A 25 5.19 14.75 8.52
C ALA A 25 6.52 14.28 7.94
N GLN A 26 6.96 13.08 8.32
CA GLN A 26 8.18 12.49 7.79
C GLN A 26 8.12 12.25 6.27
N GLY A 27 6.95 11.80 5.76
CA GLY A 27 6.73 11.67 4.33
C GLY A 27 6.85 13.02 3.60
N ALA A 28 6.27 14.08 4.17
CA ALA A 28 6.37 15.43 3.63
C ALA A 28 7.83 15.96 3.61
N GLU A 29 8.65 15.53 4.56
CA GLU A 29 10.10 15.81 4.63
C GLU A 29 10.94 14.94 3.69
N GLY A 30 10.32 14.04 2.91
CA GLY A 30 10.97 13.21 1.91
C GLY A 30 11.34 11.81 2.37
N ARG A 31 10.88 11.35 3.54
CA ARG A 31 11.06 9.96 3.96
C ARG A 31 10.32 9.03 2.99
N VAL A 32 11.02 8.04 2.46
CA VAL A 32 10.42 7.01 1.61
C VAL A 32 9.47 6.12 2.43
N ILE A 33 8.18 6.18 2.13
CA ILE A 33 7.10 5.43 2.81
C ILE A 33 6.30 4.62 1.78
N LEU A 34 6.05 3.36 2.10
CA LEU A 34 5.22 2.42 1.36
C LEU A 34 4.15 1.84 2.27
N LEU A 35 2.90 1.86 1.82
CA LEU A 35 1.75 1.28 2.50
C LEU A 35 1.19 0.15 1.63
N THR A 36 0.95 -1.02 2.19
CA THR A 36 0.42 -2.18 1.44
C THR A 36 -0.97 -2.63 1.88
N PRO A 37 -1.98 -1.75 2.01
CA PRO A 37 -3.26 -2.12 2.57
C PRO A 37 -4.04 -3.08 1.65
N HIS A 38 -4.65 -4.11 2.22
CA HIS A 38 -5.80 -4.76 1.59
C HIS A 38 -7.08 -3.90 1.79
N VAL A 39 -8.17 -4.23 1.09
CA VAL A 39 -9.40 -3.40 1.10
C VAL A 39 -9.92 -3.11 2.52
N GLY A 40 -9.98 -4.11 3.41
CA GLY A 40 -10.37 -3.90 4.81
C GLY A 40 -9.43 -3.00 5.64
N GLU A 41 -8.12 -3.02 5.43
CA GLU A 41 -7.20 -2.08 6.09
C GLU A 41 -7.39 -0.67 5.54
N MET A 42 -7.55 -0.56 4.21
CA MET A 42 -7.82 0.71 3.54
C MET A 42 -9.12 1.35 4.01
N SER A 43 -10.17 0.56 4.23
CA SER A 43 -11.46 1.04 4.72
C SER A 43 -11.32 1.67 6.11
N ARG A 44 -10.52 1.06 7.00
CA ARG A 44 -10.21 1.62 8.33
C ARG A 44 -9.41 2.91 8.22
N LEU A 45 -8.32 2.91 7.44
CA LEU A 45 -7.46 4.08 7.26
C LEU A 45 -8.20 5.29 6.68
N LEU A 46 -9.16 5.06 5.78
CA LEU A 46 -9.94 6.11 5.11
C LEU A 46 -11.26 6.43 5.80
N GLN A 47 -11.64 5.70 6.85
CA GLN A 47 -12.95 5.79 7.50
C GLN A 47 -14.10 5.65 6.48
N ARG A 48 -13.98 4.66 5.59
CA ARG A 48 -14.96 4.30 4.57
C ARG A 48 -15.42 2.86 4.78
N THR A 49 -16.52 2.49 4.16
CA THR A 49 -16.96 1.09 4.09
C THR A 49 -16.14 0.31 3.06
N ILE A 50 -16.09 -1.02 3.22
CA ILE A 50 -15.41 -1.91 2.26
C ILE A 50 -16.00 -1.76 0.85
N PRO A 51 -17.33 -1.73 0.63
CA PRO A 51 -17.90 -1.50 -0.70
C PRO A 51 -17.44 -0.19 -1.35
N GLU A 52 -17.46 0.94 -0.62
CA GLU A 52 -16.98 2.23 -1.15
C GLU A 52 -15.50 2.18 -1.56
N CYS A 53 -14.69 1.41 -0.82
CA CYS A 53 -13.29 1.18 -1.18
C CYS A 53 -13.10 0.30 -2.41
N LYS A 54 -13.98 -0.69 -2.65
CA LYS A 54 -13.92 -1.55 -3.82
C LYS A 54 -14.40 -0.87 -5.09
N ASP A 55 -15.44 -0.03 -4.97
CA ASP A 55 -16.03 0.67 -6.11
C ASP A 55 -15.02 1.59 -6.82
N ASP A 56 -14.09 2.20 -6.07
CA ASP A 56 -13.01 3.01 -6.62
C ASP A 56 -11.70 2.85 -5.85
N LEU A 57 -11.10 1.65 -6.03
CA LEU A 57 -9.80 1.29 -5.45
C LEU A 57 -8.68 2.30 -5.84
N PRO A 58 -8.56 2.75 -7.11
CA PRO A 58 -7.55 3.73 -7.50
C PRO A 58 -7.69 5.08 -6.77
N THR A 59 -8.90 5.60 -6.61
CA THR A 59 -9.10 6.85 -5.86
C THR A 59 -8.74 6.67 -4.38
N CYS A 60 -9.10 5.56 -3.76
CA CYS A 60 -8.73 5.28 -2.38
C CYS A 60 -7.20 5.20 -2.20
N ALA A 61 -6.50 4.51 -3.11
CA ALA A 61 -5.05 4.45 -3.13
C ALA A 61 -4.40 5.83 -3.28
N LYS A 62 -4.92 6.69 -4.18
CA LYS A 62 -4.47 8.09 -4.34
C LYS A 62 -4.66 8.92 -3.07
N ILE A 63 -5.80 8.77 -2.40
CA ILE A 63 -6.07 9.49 -1.14
C ILE A 63 -5.03 9.09 -0.08
N LEU A 64 -4.73 7.80 0.07
CA LEU A 64 -3.71 7.34 1.01
C LEU A 64 -2.31 7.83 0.63
N ALA A 65 -1.93 7.70 -0.64
CA ALA A 65 -0.64 8.16 -1.13
C ALA A 65 -0.43 9.65 -0.86
N LYS A 66 -1.47 10.47 -1.10
CA LYS A 66 -1.44 11.91 -0.79
C LYS A 66 -1.50 12.22 0.70
N ARG A 67 -2.24 11.45 1.49
CA ARG A 67 -2.35 11.68 2.94
C ARG A 67 -1.01 11.50 3.64
N PHE A 68 -0.21 10.53 3.21
CA PHE A 68 1.05 10.15 3.85
C PHE A 68 2.31 10.49 3.05
N HIS A 69 2.19 11.21 1.93
CA HIS A 69 3.30 11.49 1.01
C HIS A 69 4.06 10.20 0.63
N ALA A 70 3.30 9.15 0.36
CA ALA A 70 3.76 7.76 0.28
C ALA A 70 3.46 7.12 -1.08
N VAL A 71 3.97 5.92 -1.28
CA VAL A 71 3.49 4.98 -2.29
C VAL A 71 2.47 4.03 -1.65
N ALA A 72 1.24 3.99 -2.17
CA ALA A 72 0.19 3.12 -1.71
C ALA A 72 0.00 1.94 -2.68
N VAL A 73 0.07 0.72 -2.14
CA VAL A 73 -0.16 -0.54 -2.84
C VAL A 73 -1.49 -1.13 -2.33
N ALA A 74 -2.59 -0.76 -2.97
CA ALA A 74 -3.92 -1.20 -2.60
C ALA A 74 -4.19 -2.60 -3.17
N LYS A 75 -4.27 -3.60 -2.28
CA LYS A 75 -4.41 -5.02 -2.60
C LYS A 75 -5.89 -5.41 -2.70
N ASP A 76 -6.27 -5.97 -3.83
CA ASP A 76 -7.49 -6.76 -4.05
C ASP A 76 -7.18 -7.83 -5.13
N ALA A 77 -8.17 -8.45 -5.76
CA ALA A 77 -7.97 -9.34 -6.91
C ALA A 77 -7.13 -8.70 -8.03
N ARG A 78 -7.17 -7.37 -8.14
CA ARG A 78 -6.23 -6.55 -8.90
C ARG A 78 -5.57 -5.56 -7.95
N THR A 79 -4.26 -5.40 -8.04
CA THR A 79 -3.51 -4.50 -7.16
C THR A 79 -3.29 -3.16 -7.85
N VAL A 80 -3.55 -2.07 -7.13
CA VAL A 80 -3.28 -0.71 -7.62
C VAL A 80 -2.09 -0.12 -6.87
N VAL A 81 -1.13 0.43 -7.60
CA VAL A 81 0.02 1.15 -7.04
C VAL A 81 -0.10 2.62 -7.40
N CYS A 82 -0.13 3.50 -6.41
CA CYS A 82 -0.22 4.96 -6.60
C CYS A 82 0.86 5.67 -5.77
N LYS A 83 1.46 6.72 -6.34
CA LYS A 83 2.24 7.73 -5.61
C LYS A 83 1.39 8.99 -5.41
N GLU A 84 1.76 9.86 -4.48
CA GLU A 84 1.09 11.15 -4.26
C GLU A 84 0.93 11.97 -5.56
N GLN A 85 1.96 11.98 -6.41
CA GLN A 85 1.96 12.66 -7.71
C GLN A 85 2.34 11.66 -8.79
N GLY A 86 1.68 11.74 -9.95
CA GLY A 86 1.95 10.90 -11.12
C GLY A 86 0.86 9.88 -11.41
N ALA A 87 1.21 8.89 -12.23
CA ALA A 87 0.31 7.83 -12.65
C ALA A 87 0.06 6.81 -11.52
N CYS A 88 -1.12 6.19 -11.55
CA CYS A 88 -1.35 4.94 -10.85
C CYS A 88 -1.20 3.78 -11.82
N TYR A 89 -0.64 2.69 -11.33
CA TYR A 89 -0.45 1.46 -12.08
C TYR A 89 -1.42 0.39 -11.61
N LEU A 90 -1.95 -0.39 -12.54
CA LEU A 90 -2.82 -1.53 -12.27
C LEU A 90 -2.06 -2.81 -12.58
N ASN A 91 -1.83 -3.64 -11.57
CA ASN A 91 -1.32 -4.99 -11.78
C ASN A 91 -2.46 -5.94 -12.16
N THR A 92 -2.25 -6.68 -13.25
CA THR A 92 -3.19 -7.66 -13.79
C THR A 92 -2.67 -9.09 -13.74
N THR A 93 -1.53 -9.31 -13.10
CA THR A 93 -1.04 -10.66 -12.77
C THR A 93 -1.70 -11.19 -11.50
N GLY A 94 -1.46 -12.46 -11.16
CA GLY A 94 -2.02 -13.13 -9.99
C GLY A 94 -3.25 -14.00 -10.27
N ASN A 95 -3.61 -14.80 -9.28
CA ASN A 95 -4.78 -15.68 -9.29
C ASN A 95 -5.38 -15.82 -7.87
N SER A 96 -6.49 -16.54 -7.73
CA SER A 96 -7.19 -16.70 -6.45
C SER A 96 -6.38 -17.39 -5.36
N GLY A 97 -5.35 -18.18 -5.70
CA GLY A 97 -4.45 -18.82 -4.73
C GLY A 97 -3.65 -17.82 -3.88
N MET A 98 -3.51 -16.59 -4.36
CA MET A 98 -2.86 -15.50 -3.62
C MET A 98 -3.71 -14.95 -2.47
N ALA A 99 -4.99 -15.31 -2.39
CA ALA A 99 -5.86 -14.98 -1.26
C ALA A 99 -5.62 -15.93 -0.05
N THR A 100 -4.38 -16.33 0.17
CA THR A 100 -3.95 -17.19 1.27
C THR A 100 -3.19 -16.36 2.30
N ALA A 101 -3.37 -16.67 3.59
CA ALA A 101 -2.59 -16.05 4.67
C ALA A 101 -1.08 -16.17 4.38
N GLY A 102 -0.33 -15.10 4.60
CA GLY A 102 1.11 -15.03 4.32
C GLY A 102 1.49 -14.51 2.93
N SER A 103 0.58 -14.53 1.94
CA SER A 103 0.82 -13.94 0.61
C SER A 103 1.17 -12.45 0.68
N GLY A 104 0.51 -11.71 1.58
CA GLY A 104 0.85 -10.30 1.85
C GLY A 104 2.26 -10.11 2.40
N ASP A 105 2.69 -10.98 3.30
CA ASP A 105 4.04 -10.92 3.91
C ASP A 105 5.13 -11.16 2.86
N VAL A 106 4.89 -12.11 1.94
CA VAL A 106 5.79 -12.37 0.80
C VAL A 106 5.89 -11.14 -0.09
N LEU A 107 4.75 -10.51 -0.45
CA LEU A 107 4.76 -9.28 -1.23
C LEU A 107 5.56 -8.16 -0.54
N THR A 108 5.34 -7.96 0.75
CA THR A 108 6.06 -6.98 1.56
C THR A 108 7.57 -7.25 1.55
N GLY A 109 7.99 -8.51 1.68
CA GLY A 109 9.38 -8.94 1.58
C GLY A 109 9.99 -8.69 0.20
N VAL A 110 9.26 -8.99 -0.88
CA VAL A 110 9.71 -8.73 -2.26
C VAL A 110 9.94 -7.23 -2.49
N ILE A 111 8.99 -6.39 -2.11
CA ILE A 111 9.11 -4.93 -2.25
C ILE A 111 10.31 -4.42 -1.45
N LEU A 112 10.47 -4.88 -0.20
CA LEU A 112 11.59 -4.47 0.64
C LEU A 112 12.93 -4.92 0.07
N GLY A 113 13.01 -6.13 -0.51
CA GLY A 113 14.20 -6.64 -1.18
C GLY A 113 14.59 -5.80 -2.41
N LEU A 114 13.62 -5.33 -3.19
CA LEU A 114 13.87 -4.44 -4.34
C LEU A 114 14.35 -3.06 -3.88
N LEU A 115 13.75 -2.50 -2.83
CA LEU A 115 14.22 -1.25 -2.22
C LEU A 115 15.66 -1.37 -1.70
N ALA A 116 15.97 -2.48 -1.01
CA ALA A 116 17.31 -2.72 -0.46
C ALA A 116 18.38 -2.85 -1.55
N GLN A 117 17.98 -3.20 -2.77
CA GLN A 117 18.85 -3.22 -3.96
C GLN A 117 19.01 -1.84 -4.63
N GLY A 118 18.38 -0.79 -4.09
CA GLY A 118 18.51 0.59 -4.58
C GLY A 118 17.45 1.03 -5.59
N MET A 119 16.38 0.26 -5.79
CA MET A 119 15.28 0.64 -6.67
C MET A 119 14.42 1.77 -6.06
N ASP A 120 13.91 2.68 -6.89
CA ASP A 120 12.99 3.73 -6.43
C ASP A 120 11.68 3.11 -5.92
N ALA A 121 11.03 3.74 -4.94
CA ALA A 121 9.90 3.13 -4.24
C ALA A 121 8.67 2.79 -5.12
N PRO A 122 8.19 3.69 -6.01
CA PRO A 122 7.16 3.38 -7.01
C PRO A 122 7.55 2.22 -7.94
N GLU A 123 8.81 2.16 -8.37
CA GLU A 123 9.31 1.09 -9.24
C GLU A 123 9.37 -0.24 -8.50
N ALA A 124 9.93 -0.24 -7.28
CA ALA A 124 9.98 -1.41 -6.40
C ALA A 124 8.59 -1.95 -6.09
N ALA A 125 7.62 -1.08 -5.82
CA ALA A 125 6.23 -1.48 -5.62
C ALA A 125 5.62 -2.10 -6.87
N THR A 126 5.79 -1.45 -8.03
CA THR A 126 5.18 -1.89 -9.30
C THR A 126 5.79 -3.20 -9.79
N CYS A 127 7.12 -3.33 -9.75
CA CYS A 127 7.81 -4.58 -10.04
C CYS A 127 7.46 -5.66 -9.02
N GLY A 128 7.42 -5.33 -7.74
CA GLY A 128 7.12 -6.27 -6.66
C GLY A 128 5.74 -6.90 -6.79
N VAL A 129 4.69 -6.11 -7.04
CA VAL A 129 3.33 -6.65 -7.24
C VAL A 129 3.23 -7.50 -8.50
N TYR A 130 3.95 -7.12 -9.57
CA TYR A 130 3.95 -7.86 -10.81
C TYR A 130 4.63 -9.22 -10.65
N LEU A 131 5.85 -9.25 -10.11
CA LEU A 131 6.62 -10.46 -9.87
C LEU A 131 5.90 -11.40 -8.90
N HIS A 132 5.34 -10.87 -7.83
CA HIS A 132 4.57 -11.64 -6.86
C HIS A 132 3.36 -12.32 -7.50
N GLY A 133 2.64 -11.64 -8.40
CA GLY A 133 1.49 -12.24 -9.11
C GLY A 133 1.86 -13.13 -10.29
N MET A 134 3.11 -13.12 -10.75
CA MET A 134 3.59 -14.02 -11.81
C MET A 134 4.10 -15.37 -11.26
N ALA A 135 4.43 -15.43 -9.97
CA ALA A 135 4.88 -16.64 -9.27
C ALA A 135 3.72 -17.61 -9.03
#